data_AF-A0A8J9S2A4-F1
#
_entry.id   AF-A0A8J9S2A4-F1
#
_cell.length_a   1.000
_cell.length_b   1.000
_cell.length_c   1.000
_cell.angle_alpha   90.00
_cell.angle_beta   90.00
_cell.angle_gamma   90.00
#
_symmetry.space_group_name_H-M   'P 1'
#
loop_
_entity.id
_entity.type
_entity.pdbx_description
1 polymer ?
#
loop_
_entity_poly.entity_id
_entity_poly.type
_entity_poly.pdbx_seq_one_letter_code
_entity_poly.pdbx_strand_id
1 'polypeptide(L)'
;DSLLNGIIIVCVVCALTFFIVILYKYRCMKILLGYMILSSMLLLGFLCSIMFEVAIDRYELNVDVLSFYFFLYNFSVVGTVAIFFGKGIPPFVTQGYLIATSVIVAWQLAFFDAWTAWVLLVLLALYDLFAVLTPCGPLKALVNLMQQEDAPDMPGLLYEA
;
A
#
# COMPACT_ATOMS: atom_id res chain seq x y z
N ASP A 1 8.87 27.65 8.21
CA ASP A 1 8.55 26.30 8.74
C ASP A 1 7.75 25.43 7.78
N SER A 2 6.62 25.90 7.22
CA SER A 2 5.79 25.08 6.32
C SER A 2 6.47 24.65 5.00
N LEU A 3 7.34 25.50 4.42
CA LEU A 3 8.12 25.14 3.23
C LEU A 3 9.19 24.07 3.52
N LEU A 4 9.82 24.13 4.71
CA LEU A 4 10.84 23.17 5.11
C LEU A 4 10.22 21.77 5.30
N ASN A 5 9.07 21.70 5.97
CA ASN A 5 8.33 20.45 6.13
C ASN A 5 7.88 19.86 4.78
N GLY A 6 7.39 20.70 3.86
CA GLY A 6 7.03 20.26 2.51
C GLY A 6 8.23 19.68 1.75
N ILE A 7 9.39 20.34 1.79
CA ILE A 7 10.63 19.85 1.15
C ILE A 7 11.10 18.54 1.79
N ILE A 8 11.03 18.40 3.12
CA ILE A 8 11.41 17.18 3.83
C ILE A 8 10.53 16.01 3.38
N ILE A 9 9.20 16.20 3.32
CA ILE A 9 8.27 15.16 2.89
C ILE A 9 8.56 14.73 1.44
N VAL A 10 8.74 15.68 0.52
CA VAL A 10 9.06 15.38 -0.88
C VAL A 10 10.39 14.65 -0.99
N CYS A 11 11.40 15.06 -0.23
CA CYS A 11 12.71 14.40 -0.21
C CYS A 11 12.62 12.95 0.31
N VAL A 12 11.85 12.70 1.36
CA VAL A 12 11.61 11.35 1.90
C VAL A 12 10.88 10.47 0.88
N VAL A 13 9.84 11.00 0.24
CA VAL A 13 9.10 10.27 -0.81
C VAL A 13 10.02 9.93 -1.98
N CYS A 14 10.82 10.88 -2.46
CA CYS A 14 11.82 10.62 -3.50
C CYS A 14 12.88 9.59 -3.06
N ALA A 15 13.38 9.66 -1.84
CA ALA A 15 14.36 8.70 -1.33
C ALA A 15 13.77 7.28 -1.27
N LEU A 16 12.51 7.14 -0.84
CA LEU A 16 11.80 5.85 -0.81
C LEU A 16 11.59 5.28 -2.22
N THR A 17 11.21 6.10 -3.20
CA THR A 17 11.04 5.62 -4.58
C THR A 17 12.37 5.17 -5.19
N PHE A 18 13.44 5.93 -4.98
CA PHE A 18 14.78 5.52 -5.41
C PHE A 18 15.24 4.24 -4.71
N PHE A 19 14.97 4.09 -3.41
CA PHE A 19 15.30 2.88 -2.65
C PHE A 19 14.63 1.63 -3.24
N ILE A 20 13.32 1.70 -3.53
CA ILE A 20 12.57 0.59 -4.15
C ILE A 20 13.14 0.24 -5.52
N VAL A 21 13.42 1.24 -6.36
CA VAL A 21 13.99 1.04 -7.72
C VAL A 21 15.38 0.40 -7.64
N ILE A 22 16.21 0.82 -6.68
CA ILE A 22 17.53 0.25 -6.46
C ILE A 22 17.43 -1.21 -6.01
N LEU A 23 16.57 -1.53 -5.04
CA LEU A 23 16.34 -2.92 -4.60
C LEU A 23 15.89 -3.82 -5.76
N TYR A 24 15.03 -3.30 -6.62
CA TYR A 24 14.57 -3.99 -7.81
C TYR A 24 15.72 -4.27 -8.79
N LYS A 25 16.57 -3.27 -9.04
CA LYS A 25 17.75 -3.40 -9.92
C LYS A 25 18.74 -4.46 -9.42
N TYR A 26 18.90 -4.59 -8.11
CA TYR A 26 19.78 -5.58 -7.49
C TYR A 26 19.16 -7.00 -7.39
N ARG A 27 17.95 -7.23 -7.92
CA ARG A 27 17.23 -8.53 -7.88
C ARG A 27 17.04 -9.10 -6.46
N CYS A 28 16.98 -8.26 -5.43
CA CYS A 28 16.79 -8.68 -4.04
C CYS A 28 15.30 -9.00 -3.73
N MET A 29 14.73 -10.02 -4.38
CA MET A 29 13.29 -10.35 -4.29
C MET A 29 12.81 -10.63 -2.86
N LYS A 30 13.63 -11.27 -2.02
CA LYS A 30 13.26 -11.55 -0.61
C LYS A 30 13.13 -10.29 0.23
N ILE A 31 14.00 -9.30 0.00
CA ILE A 31 13.97 -8.01 0.72
C ILE A 31 12.77 -7.18 0.24
N LEU A 32 12.52 -7.20 -1.07
CA LEU A 32 11.36 -6.53 -1.67
C LEU A 32 10.04 -7.10 -1.11
N LEU A 33 9.92 -8.43 -1.08
CA LEU A 33 8.75 -9.11 -0.51
C LEU A 33 8.57 -8.76 0.97
N GLY A 34 9.64 -8.80 1.76
CA GLY A 34 9.60 -8.41 3.17
C GLY A 34 9.16 -6.95 3.36
N TYR A 35 9.67 -6.04 2.52
CA TYR A 35 9.26 -4.63 2.52
C TYR A 35 7.78 -4.46 2.22
N MET A 36 7.24 -5.16 1.21
CA MET A 36 5.83 -5.07 0.84
C MET A 36 4.91 -5.63 1.95
N ILE A 37 5.27 -6.77 2.55
CA ILE A 37 4.55 -7.37 3.67
C ILE A 37 4.52 -6.40 4.86
N LEU A 38 5.67 -5.82 5.22
CA LEU A 38 5.77 -4.86 6.32
C LEU A 38 4.96 -3.59 6.03
N SER A 39 5.03 -3.08 4.81
CA SER A 39 4.29 -1.88 4.38
C SER A 39 2.78 -2.11 4.45
N SER A 40 2.30 -3.27 4.00
CA SER A 40 0.89 -3.67 4.13
C SER A 40 0.45 -3.81 5.58
N MET A 41 1.26 -4.46 6.43
CA MET A 41 0.96 -4.60 7.86
C MET A 41 0.84 -3.24 8.55
N LEU A 42 1.73 -2.29 8.25
CA LEU A 42 1.66 -0.92 8.76
C LEU A 42 0.41 -0.20 8.25
N LEU A 43 0.03 -0.39 6.99
CA LEU A 43 -1.18 0.21 6.41
C LEU A 43 -2.45 -0.33 7.10
N LEU A 44 -2.63 -1.66 7.18
CA LEU A 44 -3.81 -2.25 7.82
C LEU A 44 -3.80 -2.17 9.35
N GLY A 45 -2.63 -2.04 9.98
CA GLY A 45 -2.51 -1.91 11.43
C GLY A 45 -2.60 -0.47 11.87
N PHE A 46 -1.57 0.32 11.54
CA PHE A 46 -1.39 1.68 12.04
C PHE A 46 -2.33 2.70 11.38
N LEU A 47 -2.45 2.73 10.06
CA LEU A 47 -3.37 3.69 9.43
C LEU A 47 -4.83 3.35 9.72
N CYS A 48 -5.14 2.06 9.78
CA CYS A 48 -6.47 1.60 10.17
C CYS A 48 -6.81 1.96 11.62
N SER A 49 -5.86 1.86 12.55
CA SER A 49 -6.10 2.23 13.96
C SER A 49 -6.48 3.70 14.10
N ILE A 50 -5.78 4.60 13.39
CA ILE A 50 -6.10 6.03 13.38
C ILE A 50 -7.54 6.26 12.86
N MET A 51 -7.92 5.58 11.77
CA MET A 51 -9.27 5.68 11.21
C MET A 51 -10.33 5.20 12.22
N PHE A 52 -10.06 4.10 12.93
CA PHE A 52 -10.97 3.59 13.96
C PHE A 52 -11.04 4.49 15.19
N GLU A 53 -9.94 5.09 15.64
CA GLU A 53 -9.93 6.04 16.76
C GLU A 53 -10.83 7.24 16.47
N VAL A 54 -10.72 7.82 15.27
CA VAL A 54 -11.59 8.91 14.82
C VAL A 54 -13.06 8.48 14.78
N ALA A 55 -13.34 7.24 14.36
CA ALA A 55 -14.69 6.71 14.36
C ALA A 55 -15.24 6.50 15.79
N ILE A 56 -14.43 5.95 16.70
CA ILE A 56 -14.81 5.71 18.10
C ILE A 56 -15.13 7.04 18.79
N ASP A 57 -14.31 8.07 18.59
CA ASP A 57 -14.54 9.42 19.12
C ASP A 57 -15.83 10.02 18.54
N ARG A 58 -16.05 9.89 17.23
CA ARG A 58 -17.23 10.46 16.55
C ARG A 58 -18.56 9.80 16.96
N TYR A 59 -18.53 8.52 17.27
CA TYR A 59 -19.71 7.73 17.67
C TYR A 59 -19.83 7.54 19.19
N GLU A 60 -18.92 8.14 19.98
CA GLU A 60 -18.88 8.03 21.45
C GLU A 60 -18.93 6.58 21.95
N LEU A 61 -18.21 5.68 21.27
CA LEU A 61 -18.21 4.26 21.61
C LEU A 61 -17.24 3.97 22.76
N ASN A 62 -17.75 3.34 23.82
CA ASN A 62 -16.90 2.87 24.92
C ASN A 62 -16.25 1.53 24.55
N VAL A 63 -15.11 1.59 23.88
CA VAL A 63 -14.32 0.41 23.50
C VAL A 63 -13.17 0.23 24.49
N ASP A 64 -13.01 -0.99 24.99
CA ASP A 64 -11.87 -1.37 25.83
C ASP A 64 -10.57 -1.43 25.01
N VAL A 65 -9.51 -0.85 25.56
CA VAL A 65 -8.20 -0.70 24.88
C VAL A 65 -7.60 -2.05 24.52
N LEU A 66 -7.72 -3.06 25.39
CA LEU A 66 -7.16 -4.38 25.14
C LEU A 66 -7.92 -5.09 24.01
N SER A 67 -9.24 -4.99 24.01
CA SER A 67 -10.09 -5.51 22.93
C SER A 67 -9.78 -4.84 21.58
N PHE A 68 -9.52 -3.53 21.58
CA PHE A 68 -9.16 -2.76 20.40
C PHE A 68 -7.83 -3.22 19.77
N TYR A 69 -6.76 -3.28 20.58
CA TYR A 69 -5.46 -3.74 20.08
C TYR A 69 -5.48 -5.20 19.64
N PHE A 70 -6.21 -6.06 20.34
CA PHE A 70 -6.37 -7.45 19.94
C PHE A 70 -7.08 -7.56 18.58
N PHE A 71 -8.17 -6.82 18.37
CA PHE A 71 -8.87 -6.79 17.09
C PHE A 71 -7.96 -6.28 15.95
N LEU A 72 -7.27 -5.16 16.14
CA LEU A 72 -6.37 -4.58 15.13
C LEU A 72 -5.22 -5.51 14.78
N TYR A 73 -4.62 -6.17 15.77
CA TYR A 73 -3.53 -7.12 15.53
C TYR A 73 -4.00 -8.29 14.66
N ASN A 74 -5.15 -8.89 15.00
CA ASN A 74 -5.74 -9.96 14.19
C ASN A 74 -6.10 -9.48 12.79
N PHE A 75 -6.72 -8.30 12.67
CA PHE A 75 -7.10 -7.71 11.38
C PHE A 75 -5.88 -7.47 10.48
N SER A 76 -4.81 -6.89 11.02
CA SER A 76 -3.57 -6.59 10.29
C SER A 76 -2.83 -7.86 9.86
N VAL A 77 -2.62 -8.83 10.77
CA VAL A 77 -1.94 -10.09 10.45
C VAL A 77 -2.73 -10.90 9.43
N VAL A 78 -4.03 -11.13 9.66
CA VAL A 78 -4.87 -11.90 8.74
C VAL A 78 -4.99 -11.19 7.40
N GLY A 79 -5.11 -9.86 7.38
CA GLY A 79 -5.18 -9.10 6.14
C GLY A 79 -3.90 -9.17 5.33
N THR A 80 -2.73 -9.02 5.95
CA THR A 80 -1.45 -9.17 5.25
C THR A 80 -1.25 -10.61 4.76
N VAL A 81 -1.63 -11.62 5.54
CA VAL A 81 -1.58 -13.03 5.08
C VAL A 81 -2.57 -13.27 3.93
N ALA A 82 -3.78 -12.69 3.97
CA ALA A 82 -4.78 -12.84 2.92
C ALA A 82 -4.36 -12.18 1.59
N ILE A 83 -3.65 -11.07 1.67
CA ILE A 83 -3.15 -10.32 0.51
C ILE A 83 -1.92 -11.03 -0.10
N PHE A 84 -0.97 -11.49 0.72
CA PHE A 84 0.32 -12.04 0.23
C PHE A 84 0.38 -13.59 0.17
N PHE A 85 -0.46 -14.30 0.91
CA PHE A 85 -0.47 -15.76 0.95
C PHE A 85 -1.88 -16.28 0.66
N GLY A 86 -2.45 -15.84 -0.47
CA GLY A 86 -3.79 -16.25 -0.94
C GLY A 86 -3.94 -17.73 -1.29
N LYS A 87 -2.85 -18.53 -1.29
CA LYS A 87 -2.90 -19.98 -1.51
C LYS A 87 -3.65 -20.66 -0.34
N GLY A 88 -4.93 -20.97 -0.57
CA GLY A 88 -5.81 -21.65 0.38
C GLY A 88 -6.85 -20.76 1.08
N ILE A 89 -6.88 -19.46 0.78
CA ILE A 89 -7.85 -18.52 1.36
C ILE A 89 -9.00 -18.31 0.37
N PRO A 90 -10.27 -18.28 0.81
CA PRO A 90 -11.39 -18.00 -0.08
C PRO A 90 -11.23 -16.63 -0.76
N PRO A 91 -11.47 -16.52 -2.08
CA PRO A 91 -11.24 -15.28 -2.83
C PRO A 91 -12.04 -14.09 -2.29
N PHE A 92 -13.22 -14.34 -1.73
CA PHE A 92 -14.05 -13.31 -1.09
C PHE A 92 -13.35 -12.62 0.08
N VAL A 93 -12.55 -13.35 0.87
CA VAL A 93 -11.83 -12.78 2.02
C VAL A 93 -10.71 -11.86 1.53
N THR A 94 -9.91 -12.32 0.57
CA THR A 94 -8.86 -11.51 -0.04
C THR A 94 -9.44 -10.24 -0.70
N GLN A 95 -10.54 -10.36 -1.45
CA GLN A 95 -11.23 -9.21 -2.03
C GLN A 95 -11.74 -8.23 -0.97
N GLY A 96 -12.32 -8.72 0.13
CA GLY A 96 -12.75 -7.89 1.26
C GLY A 96 -11.60 -7.08 1.87
N TYR A 97 -10.43 -7.70 2.05
CA TYR A 97 -9.24 -7.01 2.53
C TYR A 97 -8.70 -5.99 1.51
N LEU A 98 -8.68 -6.32 0.23
CA LEU A 98 -8.28 -5.37 -0.82
C LEU A 98 -9.20 -4.14 -0.82
N ILE A 99 -10.52 -4.32 -0.74
CA ILE A 99 -11.49 -3.21 -0.61
C ILE A 99 -11.20 -2.38 0.65
N ALA A 100 -10.97 -3.02 1.79
CA ALA A 100 -10.64 -2.32 3.03
C ALA A 100 -9.37 -1.48 2.89
N THR A 101 -8.31 -2.01 2.25
CA THR A 101 -7.09 -1.24 1.99
C THR A 101 -7.32 -0.05 1.08
N SER A 102 -8.13 -0.20 0.03
CA SER A 102 -8.51 0.91 -0.84
C SER A 102 -9.24 2.01 -0.08
N VAL A 103 -10.16 1.65 0.83
CA VAL A 103 -10.89 2.63 1.65
C VAL A 103 -9.95 3.37 2.60
N ILE A 104 -9.03 2.67 3.26
CA ILE A 104 -8.05 3.29 4.18
C ILE A 104 -7.15 4.28 3.42
N VAL A 105 -6.66 3.91 2.23
CA VAL A 105 -5.84 4.81 1.41
C VAL A 105 -6.65 6.00 0.90
N ALA A 106 -7.89 5.78 0.47
CA ALA A 106 -8.77 6.86 0.03
C ALA A 106 -9.08 7.85 1.17
N TRP A 107 -9.31 7.34 2.38
CA TRP A 107 -9.49 8.16 3.57
C TRP A 107 -8.24 9.00 3.88
N GLN A 108 -7.04 8.42 3.76
CA GLN A 108 -5.79 9.16 3.92
C GLN A 108 -5.63 10.25 2.85
N LEU A 109 -6.03 9.96 1.60
CA LEU A 109 -5.99 10.94 0.51
C LEU A 109 -6.96 12.10 0.75
N ALA A 110 -8.08 11.86 1.43
CA ALA A 110 -9.06 12.89 1.77
C ALA A 110 -8.54 13.92 2.81
N PHE A 111 -7.45 13.61 3.51
CA PHE A 111 -6.82 14.54 4.45
C PHE A 111 -5.93 15.59 3.77
N PHE A 112 -5.60 15.41 2.48
CA PHE A 112 -4.83 16.40 1.72
C PHE A 112 -5.69 17.60 1.30
N ASP A 113 -5.06 18.77 1.22
CA ASP A 113 -5.69 19.97 0.65
C ASP A 113 -6.16 19.73 -0.80
N ALA A 114 -7.21 20.44 -1.23
CA ALA A 114 -7.76 20.31 -2.58
C ALA A 114 -6.68 20.51 -3.66
N TRP A 115 -5.78 21.47 -3.50
CA TRP A 115 -4.71 21.71 -4.49
C TRP A 115 -3.74 20.53 -4.57
N THR A 116 -3.32 19.99 -3.44
CA THR A 116 -2.38 18.85 -3.42
C THR A 116 -3.04 17.59 -3.96
N ALA A 117 -4.33 17.37 -3.70
CA ALA A 117 -5.10 16.27 -4.28
C ALA A 117 -5.17 16.37 -5.82
N TRP A 118 -5.50 17.54 -6.37
CA TRP A 118 -5.54 17.75 -7.82
C TRP A 118 -4.17 17.56 -8.48
N VAL A 119 -3.11 18.09 -7.88
CA VAL A 119 -1.74 17.90 -8.37
C VAL A 119 -1.36 16.42 -8.35
N LEU A 120 -1.69 15.70 -7.28
CA LEU A 120 -1.41 14.26 -7.17
C LEU A 120 -2.17 13.45 -8.22
N LEU A 121 -3.44 13.77 -8.49
CA LEU A 121 -4.24 13.11 -9.53
C LEU A 121 -3.64 13.33 -10.92
N VAL A 122 -3.27 14.56 -11.26
CA VAL A 122 -2.63 14.88 -12.55
C VAL A 122 -1.28 14.19 -12.68
N LEU A 123 -0.48 14.18 -11.61
CA LEU A 123 0.83 13.53 -11.59
C LEU A 123 0.71 12.02 -11.75
N LEU A 124 -0.27 11.39 -11.09
CA LEU A 124 -0.54 9.95 -11.22
C LEU A 124 -0.98 9.59 -12.65
N ALA A 125 -1.85 10.40 -13.26
CA ALA A 125 -2.29 10.22 -14.64
C ALA A 125 -1.13 10.35 -15.64
N LEU A 126 -0.23 11.33 -15.42
CA LEU A 126 0.99 11.47 -16.22
C LEU A 126 1.94 10.27 -16.01
N TYR A 127 2.16 9.85 -14.76
CA TYR A 127 3.00 8.69 -14.44
C TYR A 127 2.51 7.42 -15.15
N ASP A 128 1.20 7.14 -15.09
CA ASP A 128 0.60 5.98 -15.74
C ASP A 128 0.80 6.03 -17.26
N LEU A 129 0.62 7.20 -17.88
CA LEU A 129 0.89 7.43 -19.29
C LEU A 129 2.36 7.14 -19.65
N PHE A 130 3.32 7.61 -18.86
CA PHE A 130 4.75 7.33 -19.08
C PHE A 130 5.10 5.85 -18.83
N ALA A 131 4.52 5.23 -17.81
CA ALA A 131 4.76 3.81 -17.49
C ALA A 131 4.31 2.88 -18.63
N VAL A 132 3.19 3.22 -19.30
CA VAL A 132 2.64 2.45 -20.43
C VAL A 132 3.35 2.75 -21.75
N LEU A 133 3.61 4.03 -22.05
CA LEU A 133 4.11 4.43 -23.39
C LEU A 133 5.62 4.24 -23.57
N THR A 134 6.42 4.13 -22.51
CA THR A 134 7.88 4.02 -22.67
C THR A 134 8.28 2.57 -23.05
N PRO A 135 9.01 2.35 -24.17
CA PRO A 135 9.40 1.00 -24.62
C PRO A 135 10.35 0.28 -23.65
N CYS A 136 11.04 1.03 -22.78
CA CYS A 136 11.84 0.55 -21.64
C CYS A 136 11.10 0.71 -20.30
N GLY A 137 9.76 0.61 -20.30
CA GLY A 137 8.95 0.74 -19.10
C GLY A 137 9.30 -0.36 -18.07
N PRO A 138 9.56 -0.01 -16.81
CA PRO A 138 9.81 -0.98 -15.74
C PRO A 138 8.64 -1.95 -15.57
N LEU A 139 7.41 -1.55 -15.94
CA LEU A 139 6.22 -2.39 -15.96
C LEU A 139 6.29 -3.52 -17.01
N LYS A 140 6.76 -3.23 -18.23
CA LYS A 140 6.94 -4.25 -19.28
C LYS A 140 8.09 -5.21 -18.93
N ALA A 141 9.13 -4.70 -18.28
CA ALA A 141 10.20 -5.52 -17.72
C ALA A 141 9.70 -6.41 -16.57
N LEU A 142 8.87 -5.88 -15.66
CA LEU A 142 8.17 -6.64 -14.61
C LEU A 142 7.28 -7.74 -15.19
N VAL A 143 6.44 -7.43 -16.19
CA VAL A 143 5.55 -8.40 -16.85
C VAL A 143 6.34 -9.52 -17.54
N ASN A 144 7.40 -9.18 -18.28
CA ASN A 144 8.28 -10.18 -18.91
C ASN A 144 9.03 -11.05 -17.89
N LEU A 145 9.32 -10.52 -16.69
CA LEU A 145 9.94 -11.28 -15.60
C LEU A 145 8.93 -12.16 -14.85
N MET A 146 7.67 -11.76 -14.75
CA MET A 146 6.57 -12.59 -14.21
C MET A 146 6.17 -13.72 -15.16
N GLN A 147 6.41 -13.59 -16.47
CA GLN A 147 6.17 -14.64 -17.46
C GLN A 147 7.28 -15.70 -17.57
N GLN A 148 8.44 -15.51 -16.92
CA GLN A 148 9.46 -16.57 -16.82
C GLN A 148 9.12 -17.49 -15.65
N GLU A 149 8.95 -18.79 -15.94
CA GLU A 149 8.41 -19.89 -15.10
C GLU A 149 9.09 -20.18 -13.74
N ASP A 150 9.84 -19.25 -13.15
CA ASP A 150 10.52 -19.41 -11.84
C ASP A 150 10.42 -18.14 -10.96
N ALA A 151 9.45 -17.26 -11.23
CA ALA A 151 9.21 -16.09 -10.41
C ALA A 151 8.24 -16.42 -9.26
N PRO A 152 8.57 -16.14 -7.99
CA PRO A 152 7.59 -16.21 -6.92
C PRO A 152 6.48 -15.21 -7.24
N ASP A 153 5.25 -15.71 -7.36
CA ASP A 153 4.02 -14.92 -7.50
C ASP A 153 4.15 -13.69 -6.61
N MET A 154 4.17 -12.47 -7.18
CA MET A 154 4.26 -11.22 -6.41
C MET A 154 2.88 -11.01 -5.80
N PRO A 155 2.63 -11.53 -4.59
CA PRO A 155 1.29 -11.77 -4.17
C PRO A 155 0.80 -10.49 -3.48
N GLY A 156 -0.39 -10.04 -3.86
CA GLY A 156 -1.04 -8.93 -3.16
C GLY A 156 -1.07 -7.57 -3.86
N LEU A 157 -0.56 -7.46 -5.09
CA LEU A 157 -0.75 -6.24 -5.91
C LEU A 157 -1.61 -6.46 -7.16
N LEU A 158 -1.78 -7.72 -7.59
CA LEU A 158 -2.67 -8.08 -8.68
C LEU A 158 -4.04 -8.43 -8.11
N TYR A 159 -5.03 -7.60 -8.44
CA TYR A 159 -6.42 -7.99 -8.34
C TYR A 159 -6.67 -9.03 -9.43
N GLU A 160 -6.56 -10.31 -9.08
CA GLU A 160 -7.04 -11.39 -9.94
C GLU A 160 -8.56 -11.47 -9.77
N ALA A 161 -9.27 -11.12 -10.84
CA ALA A 161 -10.70 -11.30 -10.96
C ALA A 161 -11.05 -12.75 -11.30
#